data_AF-S0FNY7-F1
#
_entry.id   AF-S0FNY7-F1
#
_cell.length_a   1.000
_cell.length_b   1.000
_cell.length_c   1.000
_cell.angle_alpha   90.00
_cell.angle_beta   90.00
_cell.angle_gamma   90.00
#
_symmetry.space_group_name_H-M   'P 1'
#
loop_
_entity.id
_entity.type
_entity.pdbx_description
1 polymer ?
#
loop_
_entity_poly.entity_id
_entity_poly.type
_entity_poly.pdbx_seq_one_letter_code
_entity_poly.pdbx_strand_id
1 'polypeptide(L)'
;MRKRNIILTAIKPIILSVTITLGISGCSSDNKLYTASEAPAAANYEAVSSKAVSAVTNIVGDTNTGVIKSWEEYEAQKIPMIAAIPDKNIFLYGKKDSGVILYCNSTGHFYNWDYLTPRFILPRMELADFDGDGREELAVILYTGSGTGYSVEELHMVKVSEKEVLSDDPKDTSYLVPNKEYFKDYAFTDYVEQLNKQVKLNTHKKGSSLLADVTVGKKVNSFELANTEDDIDNDNIGFGNMVGFEFKDKKILARFALGAIRKSYASPDFIGEINSEVEFDSGVFTLKNLSFQKNSDK
;
A
#
# COMPACT_ATOMS: atom_id res chain seq x y z
N MET A 1 -0.76 -1.36 72.70
CA MET A 1 -0.92 -2.70 72.09
C MET A 1 -2.36 -2.89 71.63
N ARG A 2 -2.61 -2.85 70.32
CA ARG A 2 -3.76 -3.47 69.62
C ARG A 2 -3.49 -3.35 68.12
N LYS A 3 -3.15 -4.48 67.48
CA LYS A 3 -2.95 -4.61 66.02
C LYS A 3 -4.32 -4.53 65.33
N ARG A 4 -4.43 -3.75 64.25
CA ARG A 4 -5.55 -3.80 63.30
C ARG A 4 -5.13 -4.69 62.12
N ASN A 5 -5.89 -5.76 61.88
CA ASN A 5 -5.82 -6.56 60.66
C ASN A 5 -6.75 -5.93 59.62
N ILE A 6 -6.26 -5.73 58.39
CA ILE A 6 -7.06 -5.41 57.21
C ILE A 6 -7.09 -6.69 56.36
N ILE A 7 -8.30 -7.19 56.10
CA ILE A 7 -8.56 -8.28 55.16
C ILE A 7 -8.95 -7.62 53.82
N LEU A 8 -8.16 -7.84 52.77
CA LEU A 8 -8.55 -7.54 51.39
C LEU A 8 -9.26 -8.77 50.82
N THR A 9 -10.53 -8.61 50.44
CA THR A 9 -11.30 -9.61 49.69
C THR A 9 -11.13 -9.33 48.19
N ALA A 10 -10.66 -10.32 47.44
CA ALA A 10 -10.48 -10.25 45.99
C ALA A 10 -11.83 -10.29 45.26
N ILE A 11 -12.02 -9.38 44.30
CA ILE A 11 -13.16 -9.36 43.37
C ILE A 11 -12.72 -10.09 42.09
N LYS A 12 -13.40 -11.18 41.73
CA LYS A 12 -13.25 -11.85 40.42
C LYS A 12 -14.15 -11.14 39.38
N PRO A 13 -13.71 -10.97 38.13
CA PRO A 13 -14.58 -10.50 37.06
C PRO A 13 -15.47 -11.65 36.54
N ILE A 14 -16.75 -11.34 36.37
CA ILE A 14 -17.77 -12.19 35.74
C ILE A 14 -17.65 -12.00 34.23
N ILE A 15 -17.41 -13.08 33.49
CA ILE A 15 -17.46 -13.11 32.03
C ILE A 15 -18.91 -13.42 31.63
N LEU A 16 -19.55 -12.50 30.91
CA LEU A 16 -20.89 -12.66 30.37
C LEU A 16 -20.76 -13.21 28.93
N SER A 17 -21.12 -14.47 28.73
CA SER A 17 -21.19 -15.07 27.39
C SER A 17 -22.55 -14.73 26.76
N VAL A 18 -22.55 -13.97 25.66
CA VAL A 18 -23.75 -13.72 24.85
C VAL A 18 -23.81 -14.79 23.76
N THR A 19 -24.82 -15.65 23.84
CA THR A 19 -25.14 -16.62 22.78
C THR A 19 -26.14 -15.96 21.83
N ILE A 20 -25.74 -15.72 20.58
CA ILE A 20 -26.63 -15.26 19.52
C ILE A 20 -27.07 -16.48 18.71
N THR A 21 -28.36 -16.80 18.76
CA THR A 21 -29.00 -17.80 17.89
C THR A 21 -29.64 -17.07 16.73
N LEU A 22 -29.11 -17.23 15.51
CA LEU A 22 -29.74 -16.74 14.28
C LEU A 22 -30.37 -17.90 13.53
N GLY A 23 -31.71 -17.90 13.47
CA GLY A 23 -32.49 -18.78 12.62
C GLY A 23 -32.43 -18.32 11.16
N ILE A 24 -32.19 -19.25 10.24
CA ILE A 24 -32.14 -19.01 8.81
C ILE A 24 -33.42 -19.57 8.17
N SER A 25 -34.12 -18.72 7.42
CA SER A 25 -35.17 -19.07 6.45
C SER A 25 -34.78 -18.42 5.12
N GLY A 26 -35.04 -19.13 4.00
CA GLY A 26 -34.50 -18.91 2.64
C GLY A 26 -34.72 -17.51 2.02
N CYS A 27 -34.12 -17.16 0.88
CA CYS A 27 -33.99 -17.95 -0.35
C CYS A 27 -32.93 -17.35 -1.31
N SER A 28 -32.25 -18.24 -2.04
CA SER A 28 -31.53 -18.14 -3.33
C SER A 28 -31.35 -16.78 -4.04
N SER A 29 -30.10 -16.40 -4.31
CA SER A 29 -29.55 -16.25 -5.68
C SER A 29 -28.03 -16.05 -5.62
N ASP A 30 -27.31 -16.80 -6.45
CA ASP A 30 -25.86 -16.89 -6.49
C ASP A 30 -25.18 -15.55 -6.81
N ASN A 31 -24.42 -15.03 -5.86
CA ASN A 31 -23.38 -14.04 -6.11
C ASN A 31 -22.15 -14.45 -5.29
N LYS A 32 -21.15 -15.05 -5.95
CA LYS A 32 -19.87 -15.42 -5.33
C LYS A 32 -19.09 -14.14 -5.04
N LEU A 33 -19.33 -13.57 -3.87
CA LEU A 33 -18.42 -12.63 -3.22
C LEU A 33 -17.16 -13.39 -2.81
N TYR A 34 -16.00 -12.95 -3.28
CA TYR A 34 -14.72 -13.39 -2.73
C TYR A 34 -14.64 -12.90 -1.28
N THR A 35 -14.91 -13.79 -0.33
CA THR A 35 -14.63 -13.55 1.08
C THR A 35 -13.13 -13.46 1.28
N ALA A 36 -12.66 -12.36 1.86
CA ALA A 36 -11.30 -12.24 2.39
C ALA A 36 -10.98 -13.50 3.22
N SER A 37 -9.96 -14.25 2.80
CA SER A 37 -9.50 -15.42 3.54
C SER A 37 -9.07 -14.98 4.93
N GLU A 38 -9.52 -15.74 5.93
CA GLU A 38 -9.20 -15.58 7.35
C GLU A 38 -7.73 -15.21 7.56
N ALA A 39 -7.50 -14.03 8.14
CA ALA A 39 -6.17 -13.63 8.59
C ALA A 39 -5.65 -14.69 9.57
N PRO A 40 -4.42 -15.22 9.40
CA PRO A 40 -3.88 -16.19 10.33
C PRO A 40 -3.76 -15.55 11.72
N ALA A 41 -4.22 -16.28 12.73
CA ALA A 41 -4.29 -15.86 14.13
C ALA A 41 -3.00 -15.16 14.59
N ALA A 42 -3.13 -13.96 15.17
CA ALA A 42 -2.05 -13.07 15.59
C ALA A 42 -0.89 -13.74 16.37
N ALA A 43 -1.16 -14.83 17.10
CA ALA A 43 -0.14 -15.61 17.81
C ALA A 43 0.91 -16.29 16.88
N ASN A 44 0.52 -16.67 15.65
CA ASN A 44 1.47 -17.18 14.67
C ASN A 44 2.29 -16.05 14.03
N TYR A 45 1.73 -14.83 13.94
CA TYR A 45 2.42 -13.69 13.34
C TYR A 45 3.59 -13.20 14.22
N GLU A 46 3.40 -13.07 15.53
CA GLU A 46 4.47 -12.67 16.47
C GLU A 46 5.62 -13.70 16.54
N ALA A 47 5.30 -14.99 16.50
CA ALA A 47 6.30 -16.07 16.51
C ALA A 47 7.09 -16.15 15.18
N VAL A 48 6.45 -15.82 14.04
CA VAL A 48 7.10 -15.73 12.73
C VAL A 48 8.00 -14.49 12.67
N SER A 49 7.51 -13.36 13.18
CA SER A 49 8.27 -12.10 13.27
C SER A 49 9.54 -12.27 14.12
N SER A 50 9.44 -12.76 15.35
CA SER A 50 10.61 -12.92 16.24
C SER A 50 11.71 -13.84 15.68
N LYS A 51 11.34 -14.92 14.98
CA LYS A 51 12.30 -15.82 14.31
C LYS A 51 12.92 -15.20 13.06
N ALA A 52 12.12 -14.50 12.26
CA ALA A 52 12.60 -13.81 11.05
C ALA A 52 13.57 -12.67 11.42
N VAL A 53 13.24 -11.90 12.45
CA VAL A 53 14.10 -10.83 12.98
C VAL A 53 15.40 -11.39 13.53
N SER A 54 15.34 -12.46 14.34
CA SER A 54 16.55 -13.13 14.84
C SER A 54 17.44 -13.69 13.71
N ALA A 55 16.83 -14.18 12.62
CA ALA A 55 17.57 -14.65 11.46
C ALA A 55 18.32 -13.50 10.77
N VAL A 56 17.70 -12.33 10.58
CA VAL A 56 18.38 -11.17 9.96
C VAL A 56 19.48 -10.62 10.88
N THR A 57 19.27 -10.56 12.18
CA THR A 57 20.31 -10.16 13.14
C THR A 57 21.54 -11.08 13.08
N ASN A 58 21.37 -12.36 12.74
CA ASN A 58 22.47 -13.30 12.51
C ASN A 58 23.06 -13.21 11.08
N ILE A 59 22.27 -12.86 10.06
CA ILE A 59 22.70 -12.75 8.65
C ILE A 59 23.57 -11.51 8.42
N VAL A 60 23.32 -10.41 9.13
CA VAL A 60 24.17 -9.21 9.09
C VAL A 60 25.62 -9.53 9.49
N GLY A 61 25.86 -10.64 10.20
CA GLY A 61 27.18 -11.07 10.63
C GLY A 61 28.01 -11.88 9.63
N ASP A 62 27.43 -12.52 8.59
CA ASP A 62 28.15 -13.64 7.93
C ASP A 62 28.24 -13.66 6.40
N THR A 63 27.52 -12.84 5.61
CA THR A 63 27.79 -12.64 4.16
C THR A 63 26.68 -11.79 3.52
N ASN A 64 26.83 -10.45 3.52
CA ASN A 64 25.88 -9.55 2.88
C ASN A 64 26.42 -9.11 1.49
N THR A 65 25.89 -9.70 0.42
CA THR A 65 26.36 -9.50 -0.98
C THR A 65 25.56 -8.42 -1.71
N GLY A 66 25.26 -7.28 -1.06
CA GLY A 66 24.54 -6.16 -1.68
C GLY A 66 23.14 -6.51 -2.21
N VAL A 67 22.51 -5.53 -2.88
CA VAL A 67 21.20 -5.75 -3.52
C VAL A 67 21.37 -6.70 -4.70
N ILE A 68 20.56 -7.76 -4.74
CA ILE A 68 20.57 -8.75 -5.82
C ILE A 68 20.27 -8.10 -7.18
N LYS A 69 20.75 -8.71 -8.26
CA LYS A 69 20.60 -8.19 -9.63
C LYS A 69 20.03 -9.20 -10.61
N SER A 70 19.87 -10.46 -10.20
CA SER A 70 19.43 -11.54 -11.09
C SER A 70 18.63 -12.62 -10.36
N TRP A 71 17.86 -13.40 -11.12
CA TRP A 71 17.20 -14.61 -10.61
C TRP A 71 18.19 -15.63 -10.05
N GLU A 72 19.40 -15.73 -10.60
CA GLU A 72 20.43 -16.65 -10.09
C GLU A 72 20.86 -16.27 -8.67
N GLU A 73 21.11 -14.98 -8.41
CA GLU A 73 21.45 -14.47 -7.08
C GLU A 73 20.27 -14.60 -6.11
N TYR A 74 19.05 -14.35 -6.58
CA TYR A 74 17.83 -14.60 -5.82
C TYR A 74 17.75 -16.08 -5.41
N GLU A 75 17.97 -17.00 -6.36
CA GLU A 75 17.86 -18.43 -6.09
C GLU A 75 18.96 -18.97 -5.17
N ALA A 76 20.16 -18.41 -5.23
CA ALA A 76 21.29 -18.81 -4.38
C ALA A 76 21.11 -18.41 -2.90
N GLN A 77 20.33 -17.37 -2.60
CA GLN A 77 20.20 -16.81 -1.26
C GLN A 77 18.89 -17.21 -0.59
N LYS A 78 18.92 -17.51 0.72
CA LYS A 78 17.70 -17.84 1.47
C LYS A 78 16.87 -16.59 1.80
N ILE A 79 17.55 -15.50 2.14
CA ILE A 79 16.97 -14.20 2.52
C ILE A 79 17.76 -13.12 1.75
N PRO A 80 17.52 -12.94 0.43
CA PRO A 80 18.26 -11.98 -0.38
C PRO A 80 17.97 -10.54 0.02
N MET A 81 18.96 -9.66 -0.06
CA MET A 81 18.75 -8.21 0.01
C MET A 81 18.13 -7.73 -1.31
N ILE A 82 16.95 -7.13 -1.24
CA ILE A 82 16.14 -6.73 -2.39
C ILE A 82 16.04 -5.21 -2.57
N ALA A 83 16.34 -4.43 -1.52
CA ALA A 83 16.51 -2.98 -1.60
C ALA A 83 17.40 -2.48 -0.44
N ALA A 84 18.01 -1.30 -0.59
CA ALA A 84 18.87 -0.73 0.45
C ALA A 84 18.96 0.80 0.36
N ILE A 85 19.15 1.44 1.52
CA ILE A 85 19.67 2.81 1.68
C ILE A 85 20.91 2.71 2.60
N PRO A 86 22.09 2.34 2.05
CA PRO A 86 23.25 1.95 2.85
C PRO A 86 23.75 3.05 3.80
N ASP A 87 23.76 4.31 3.34
CA ASP A 87 24.23 5.45 4.14
C ASP A 87 23.34 5.74 5.36
N LYS A 88 22.12 5.19 5.37
CA LYS A 88 21.16 5.27 6.48
C LYS A 88 21.04 3.95 7.26
N ASN A 89 21.82 2.92 6.90
CA ASN A 89 21.76 1.58 7.50
C ASN A 89 20.34 0.97 7.45
N ILE A 90 19.64 1.17 6.32
CA ILE A 90 18.31 0.62 6.06
C ILE A 90 18.42 -0.41 4.94
N PHE A 91 17.93 -1.62 5.19
CA PHE A 91 17.95 -2.71 4.22
C PHE A 91 16.61 -3.44 4.20
N LEU A 92 16.19 -3.86 3.01
CA LEU A 92 15.01 -4.70 2.83
C LEU A 92 15.45 -6.06 2.32
N TYR A 93 15.02 -7.10 3.02
CA TYR A 93 15.33 -8.48 2.67
C TYR A 93 14.06 -9.22 2.25
N GLY A 94 14.11 -9.94 1.15
CA GLY A 94 13.03 -10.81 0.70
C GLY A 94 13.08 -12.15 1.43
N LYS A 95 11.93 -12.67 1.86
CA LYS A 95 11.82 -14.05 2.32
C LYS A 95 11.06 -14.84 1.27
N LYS A 96 11.72 -15.84 0.66
CA LYS A 96 11.22 -16.59 -0.51
C LYS A 96 9.82 -17.18 -0.35
N ASP A 97 9.52 -17.69 0.83
CA ASP A 97 8.22 -18.34 1.07
C ASP A 97 7.09 -17.35 1.38
N SER A 98 7.43 -16.10 1.74
CA SER A 98 6.47 -14.99 1.98
C SER A 98 7.14 -13.80 2.64
N GLY A 99 6.76 -12.59 2.22
CA GLY A 99 7.02 -11.36 2.96
C GLY A 99 8.45 -10.82 2.85
N VAL A 100 8.69 -9.75 3.57
CA VAL A 100 9.96 -9.04 3.64
C VAL A 100 10.37 -8.79 5.08
N ILE A 101 11.65 -8.52 5.29
CA ILE A 101 12.19 -8.08 6.57
C ILE A 101 12.88 -6.74 6.34
N LEU A 102 12.33 -5.69 6.95
CA LEU A 102 12.94 -4.37 7.01
C LEU A 102 13.94 -4.37 8.17
N TYR A 103 15.20 -4.14 7.89
CA TYR A 103 16.24 -3.95 8.90
C TYR A 103 16.60 -2.47 8.98
N CYS A 104 16.37 -1.86 10.13
CA CYS A 104 16.61 -0.44 10.41
C CYS A 104 17.01 -0.28 11.88
N ASN A 105 17.98 0.60 12.17
CA ASN A 105 18.45 0.88 13.53
C ASN A 105 18.77 -0.40 14.34
N SER A 106 19.52 -1.31 13.72
CA SER A 106 19.91 -2.60 14.32
C SER A 106 18.75 -3.54 14.69
N THR A 107 17.54 -3.23 14.22
CA THR A 107 16.32 -3.98 14.51
C THR A 107 15.68 -4.43 13.19
N GLY A 108 15.29 -5.71 13.13
CA GLY A 108 14.47 -6.21 12.04
C GLY A 108 12.98 -6.09 12.35
N HIS A 109 12.16 -5.90 11.33
CA HIS A 109 10.70 -6.04 11.38
C HIS A 109 10.21 -6.82 10.17
N PHE A 110 9.32 -7.79 10.38
CA PHE A 110 8.75 -8.60 9.31
C PHE A 110 7.43 -8.00 8.81
N TYR A 111 7.27 -7.88 7.50
CA TYR A 111 6.01 -7.53 6.84
C TYR A 111 5.58 -8.64 5.89
N ASN A 112 4.27 -8.91 5.83
CA ASN A 112 3.71 -9.88 4.89
C ASN A 112 3.36 -9.20 3.55
N TRP A 113 4.35 -8.55 2.93
CA TRP A 113 4.19 -7.88 1.64
C TRP A 113 4.64 -8.77 0.49
N ASP A 114 3.92 -8.70 -0.63
CA ASP A 114 4.42 -9.21 -1.90
C ASP A 114 5.47 -8.24 -2.45
N TYR A 115 6.60 -8.76 -2.92
CA TYR A 115 7.77 -7.91 -3.24
C TYR A 115 8.43 -8.24 -4.58
N LEU A 116 8.00 -9.30 -5.26
CA LEU A 116 8.62 -9.74 -6.50
C LEU A 116 7.60 -10.43 -7.41
N THR A 117 7.62 -10.09 -8.69
CA THR A 117 6.89 -10.80 -9.75
C THR A 117 7.86 -11.50 -10.70
N PRO A 118 7.39 -12.37 -11.61
CA PRO A 118 8.23 -12.97 -12.65
C PRO A 118 8.97 -11.96 -13.54
N ARG A 119 8.57 -10.69 -13.56
CA ARG A 119 9.28 -9.61 -14.27
C ARG A 119 10.56 -9.14 -13.56
N PHE A 120 10.80 -9.61 -12.33
CA PHE A 120 12.00 -9.31 -11.53
C PHE A 120 12.27 -7.81 -11.34
N ILE A 121 11.21 -7.05 -11.08
CA ILE A 121 11.32 -5.63 -10.72
C ILE A 121 11.44 -5.57 -9.19
N LEU A 122 12.59 -5.10 -8.71
CA LEU A 122 12.88 -5.01 -7.28
C LEU A 122 12.18 -3.80 -6.63
N PRO A 123 11.94 -3.85 -5.31
CA PRO A 123 11.36 -2.74 -4.58
C PRO A 123 12.23 -1.49 -4.63
N ARG A 124 11.59 -0.32 -4.50
CA ARG A 124 12.26 0.99 -4.41
C ARG A 124 11.96 1.60 -3.05
N MET A 125 12.95 2.25 -2.45
CA MET A 125 12.80 2.88 -1.13
C MET A 125 13.31 4.33 -1.15
N GLU A 126 12.61 5.21 -0.45
CA GLU A 126 13.06 6.58 -0.18
C GLU A 126 12.78 6.94 1.27
N LEU A 127 13.75 7.60 1.90
CA LEU A 127 13.66 8.09 3.27
C LEU A 127 13.57 9.62 3.23
N ALA A 128 12.44 10.17 3.68
CA ALA A 128 12.21 11.61 3.72
C ALA A 128 11.12 11.94 4.75
N ASP A 129 11.07 13.20 5.18
CA ASP A 129 9.98 13.74 6.00
C ASP A 129 8.77 13.99 5.10
N PHE A 130 7.87 13.01 5.05
CA PHE A 130 6.75 13.01 4.10
C PHE A 130 5.50 13.67 4.67
N ASP A 131 5.32 13.65 5.99
CA ASP A 131 4.20 14.33 6.67
C ASP A 131 4.54 15.72 7.24
N GLY A 132 5.81 16.14 7.17
CA GLY A 132 6.25 17.46 7.61
C GLY A 132 6.37 17.59 9.12
N ASP A 133 6.38 16.48 9.86
CA ASP A 133 6.53 16.46 11.32
C ASP A 133 7.99 16.67 11.78
N GLY A 134 8.93 16.76 10.83
CA GLY A 134 10.36 16.94 11.06
C GLY A 134 11.14 15.64 11.24
N ARG A 135 10.48 14.47 11.13
CA ARG A 135 11.11 13.14 11.17
C ARG A 135 10.95 12.47 9.82
N GLU A 136 11.88 11.57 9.49
CA GLU A 136 11.83 10.86 8.22
C GLU A 136 10.96 9.60 8.32
N GLU A 137 10.07 9.40 7.34
CA GLU A 137 9.39 8.15 7.05
C GLU A 137 10.08 7.41 5.90
N LEU A 138 9.99 6.08 5.92
CA LEU A 138 10.44 5.24 4.82
C LEU A 138 9.26 4.95 3.90
N ALA A 139 9.29 5.51 2.70
CA ALA A 139 8.38 5.13 1.62
C ALA A 139 8.95 3.91 0.87
N VAL A 140 8.11 2.91 0.62
CA VAL A 140 8.46 1.68 -0.10
C VAL A 140 7.49 1.45 -1.25
N ILE A 141 8.01 1.29 -2.46
CA ILE A 141 7.23 0.92 -3.65
C ILE A 141 7.55 -0.52 -4.02
N LEU A 142 6.51 -1.35 -4.12
CA LEU A 142 6.60 -2.78 -4.45
C LEU A 142 5.88 -3.04 -5.76
N TYR A 143 6.50 -3.78 -6.68
CA TYR A 143 5.80 -4.24 -7.87
C TYR A 143 5.11 -5.57 -7.59
N THR A 144 3.79 -5.56 -7.42
CA THR A 144 3.02 -6.71 -6.92
C THR A 144 2.15 -7.38 -7.99
N GLY A 145 1.81 -6.66 -9.06
CA GLY A 145 0.92 -7.16 -10.11
C GLY A 145 1.51 -7.07 -11.51
N SER A 146 1.51 -8.19 -12.25
CA SER A 146 1.98 -8.24 -13.65
C SER A 146 1.08 -9.11 -14.52
N GLY A 147 0.72 -8.63 -15.70
CA GLY A 147 -0.02 -9.38 -16.73
C GLY A 147 -0.25 -8.58 -18.01
N THR A 148 -1.06 -9.12 -18.91
CA THR A 148 -1.57 -8.37 -20.07
C THR A 148 -2.65 -7.40 -19.60
N GLY A 149 -2.46 -6.11 -19.82
CA GLY A 149 -3.38 -5.08 -19.30
C GLY A 149 -3.31 -4.89 -17.78
N TYR A 150 -2.33 -5.51 -17.11
CA TYR A 150 -2.18 -5.46 -15.65
C TYR A 150 -0.74 -5.15 -15.25
N SER A 151 -0.54 -4.08 -14.48
CA SER A 151 0.77 -3.65 -13.98
C SER A 151 0.61 -2.79 -12.74
N VAL A 152 0.69 -3.41 -11.56
CA VAL A 152 0.31 -2.79 -10.29
C VAL A 152 1.52 -2.69 -9.38
N GLU A 153 1.73 -1.48 -8.86
CA GLU A 153 2.61 -1.19 -7.75
C GLU A 153 1.80 -0.88 -6.49
N GLU A 154 2.33 -1.24 -5.33
CA GLU A 154 1.85 -0.84 -4.01
C GLU A 154 2.80 0.19 -3.41
N LEU A 155 2.23 1.12 -2.63
CA LEU A 155 2.97 2.13 -1.88
C LEU A 155 2.70 1.94 -0.39
N HIS A 156 3.78 1.78 0.37
CA HIS A 156 3.77 1.68 1.82
C HIS A 156 4.55 2.84 2.43
N MET A 157 4.07 3.36 3.55
CA MET A 157 4.77 4.33 4.38
C MET A 157 5.05 3.73 5.75
N VAL A 158 6.31 3.61 6.12
CA VAL A 158 6.75 3.01 7.39
C VAL A 158 7.35 4.08 8.29
N LYS A 159 6.85 4.15 9.53
CA LYS A 159 7.42 4.97 10.59
C LYS A 159 8.71 4.32 11.11
N VAL A 160 9.87 4.91 10.84
CA VAL A 160 11.20 4.34 11.18
C VAL A 160 11.95 5.09 12.29
N SER A 161 11.34 6.12 12.88
CA SER A 161 11.88 6.78 14.08
C SER A 161 11.53 5.99 15.33
N GLU A 162 12.53 5.60 16.13
CA GLU A 162 12.36 4.95 17.43
C GLU A 162 11.73 5.86 18.49
N LYS A 163 11.83 7.19 18.30
CA LYS A 163 11.38 8.20 19.26
C LYS A 163 10.53 9.26 18.59
N GLU A 164 9.60 9.81 19.35
CA GLU A 164 8.79 10.96 18.98
C GLU A 164 8.99 12.09 19.97
N VAL A 165 8.86 13.33 19.49
CA VAL A 165 8.91 14.56 20.32
C VAL A 165 7.47 14.92 20.69
N LEU A 166 7.18 15.07 21.99
CA LEU A 166 5.85 15.48 22.50
C LEU A 166 5.71 17.00 22.73
N SER A 167 6.59 17.80 22.13
CA SER A 167 6.60 19.26 22.22
C SER A 167 6.03 19.89 20.95
N ASP A 168 5.34 21.03 21.09
CA ASP A 168 4.90 21.86 19.95
C ASP A 168 6.10 22.50 19.22
N ASP A 169 7.28 22.55 19.85
CA ASP A 169 8.54 22.89 19.19
C ASP A 169 9.32 21.60 18.86
N PRO A 170 9.42 21.20 17.58
CA PRO A 170 10.15 19.99 17.19
C PRO A 170 11.66 20.08 17.47
N LYS A 171 12.19 21.28 17.80
CA LYS A 171 13.59 21.46 18.23
C LYS A 171 13.78 21.18 19.72
N ASP A 172 12.71 21.11 20.51
CA ASP A 172 12.77 20.77 21.92
C ASP A 172 12.80 19.25 22.13
N THR A 173 14.01 18.69 22.04
CA THR A 173 14.25 17.26 22.22
C THR A 173 14.20 16.80 23.68
N SER A 174 13.91 17.67 24.64
CA SER A 174 13.84 17.29 26.06
C SER A 174 12.67 16.36 26.39
N TYR A 175 11.71 16.25 25.46
CA TYR A 175 10.51 15.42 25.56
C TYR A 175 10.50 14.23 24.57
N LEU A 176 11.68 13.69 24.23
CA LEU A 176 11.76 12.47 23.43
C LEU A 176 11.22 11.27 24.21
N VAL A 177 10.18 10.63 23.69
CA VAL A 177 9.60 9.38 24.22
C VAL A 177 9.67 8.26 23.17
N PRO A 178 9.56 6.99 23.55
CA PRO A 178 9.45 5.90 22.58
C PRO A 178 8.27 6.13 21.63
N ASN A 179 8.52 6.07 20.32
CA ASN A 179 7.49 6.21 19.31
C ASN A 179 6.61 4.96 19.28
N LYS A 180 5.32 5.12 19.58
CA LYS A 180 4.37 4.00 19.56
C LYS A 180 4.08 3.47 18.15
N GLU A 181 4.41 4.25 17.14
CA GLU A 181 4.24 3.89 15.74
C GLU A 181 5.52 3.34 15.11
N TYR A 182 6.60 3.11 15.88
CA TYR A 182 7.82 2.53 15.31
C TYR A 182 7.52 1.21 14.59
N PHE A 183 7.93 1.12 13.32
CA PHE A 183 7.61 0.08 12.34
C PHE A 183 6.14 -0.06 11.93
N LYS A 184 5.27 0.89 12.27
CA LYS A 184 3.90 0.90 11.76
C LYS A 184 3.91 1.17 10.26
N ASP A 185 3.19 0.32 9.53
CA ASP A 185 2.96 0.38 8.09
C ASP A 185 1.61 1.06 7.80
N TYR A 186 1.62 2.00 6.87
CA TYR A 186 0.45 2.57 6.22
C TYR A 186 0.49 2.23 4.73
N ALA A 187 -0.41 1.36 4.29
CA ALA A 187 -0.56 1.01 2.87
C ALA A 187 -1.56 1.94 2.17
N PHE A 188 -1.19 2.45 0.99
CA PHE A 188 -2.10 3.30 0.20
C PHE A 188 -3.13 2.46 -0.56
N THR A 189 -4.27 2.22 0.06
CA THR A 189 -5.29 1.27 -0.44
C THR A 189 -6.57 1.92 -0.96
N ASP A 190 -6.81 3.19 -0.66
CA ASP A 190 -8.06 3.91 -0.96
C ASP A 190 -7.97 4.82 -2.20
N TYR A 191 -6.86 4.77 -2.96
CA TYR A 191 -6.66 5.63 -4.14
C TYR A 191 -7.78 5.50 -5.19
N VAL A 192 -8.38 4.32 -5.37
CA VAL A 192 -9.52 4.13 -6.30
C VAL A 192 -10.73 4.94 -5.85
N GLU A 193 -11.02 4.96 -4.55
CA GLU A 193 -12.11 5.77 -4.00
C GLU A 193 -11.84 7.26 -4.21
N GLN A 194 -10.59 7.70 -3.98
CA GLN A 194 -10.19 9.09 -4.22
C GLN A 194 -10.29 9.50 -5.69
N LEU A 195 -9.92 8.61 -6.62
CA LEU A 195 -10.04 8.84 -8.07
C LEU A 195 -11.50 8.92 -8.51
N ASN A 196 -12.36 8.00 -8.06
CA ASN A 196 -13.79 7.99 -8.41
C ASN A 196 -14.53 9.25 -7.95
N LYS A 197 -14.07 9.92 -6.89
CA LYS A 197 -14.62 11.20 -6.44
C LYS A 197 -14.22 12.39 -7.34
N GLN A 198 -13.06 12.31 -7.99
CA GLN A 198 -12.42 13.46 -8.64
C GLN A 198 -12.38 13.36 -10.17
N VAL A 199 -12.57 12.17 -10.72
CA VAL A 199 -12.52 11.88 -12.15
C VAL A 199 -13.90 11.44 -12.63
N LYS A 200 -14.35 11.99 -13.75
CA LYS A 200 -15.59 11.59 -14.42
C LYS A 200 -15.36 11.35 -15.89
N LEU A 201 -16.07 10.39 -16.46
CA LEU A 201 -16.15 10.14 -17.88
C LEU A 201 -17.58 10.38 -18.35
N ASN A 202 -17.73 11.05 -19.49
CA ASN A 202 -18.99 11.11 -20.19
C ASN A 202 -18.74 10.89 -21.69
N THR A 203 -19.53 10.03 -22.31
CA THR A 203 -19.46 9.78 -23.74
C THR A 203 -20.67 10.34 -24.46
N HIS A 204 -20.48 10.78 -25.70
CA HIS A 204 -21.59 11.24 -26.53
C HIS A 204 -21.27 11.10 -28.02
N LYS A 205 -22.31 10.82 -28.81
CA LYS A 205 -22.21 10.72 -30.27
C LYS A 205 -22.13 12.09 -30.94
N LYS A 206 -21.26 12.19 -31.94
CA LYS A 206 -21.19 13.33 -32.88
C LYS A 206 -21.02 12.80 -34.30
N GLY A 207 -22.13 12.61 -35.00
CA GLY A 207 -22.12 11.93 -36.30
C GLY A 207 -21.77 10.44 -36.14
N SER A 208 -20.78 9.96 -36.90
CA SER A 208 -20.26 8.60 -36.77
C SER A 208 -19.33 8.42 -35.56
N SER A 209 -18.72 9.50 -35.10
CA SER A 209 -17.71 9.51 -34.03
C SER A 209 -18.34 9.38 -32.64
N LEU A 210 -17.63 8.71 -31.74
CA LEU A 210 -17.92 8.72 -30.31
C LEU A 210 -16.88 9.59 -29.60
N LEU A 211 -17.33 10.62 -28.91
CA LEU A 211 -16.47 11.51 -28.13
C LEU A 211 -16.51 11.10 -26.66
N ALA A 212 -15.36 11.20 -26.01
CA ALA A 212 -15.20 11.06 -24.56
C ALA A 212 -14.77 12.40 -23.96
N ASP A 213 -15.47 12.80 -22.89
CA ASP A 213 -15.14 13.93 -22.04
C ASP A 213 -14.62 13.42 -20.71
N VAL A 214 -13.31 13.52 -20.49
CA VAL A 214 -12.69 13.19 -19.20
C VAL A 214 -12.59 14.47 -18.37
N THR A 215 -13.34 14.51 -17.27
CA THR A 215 -13.32 15.62 -16.32
C THR A 215 -12.43 15.28 -15.13
N VAL A 216 -11.45 16.14 -14.85
CA VAL A 216 -10.60 16.07 -13.64
C VAL A 216 -10.68 17.42 -12.94
N GLY A 217 -11.30 17.45 -11.76
CA GLY A 217 -11.63 18.70 -11.08
C GLY A 217 -12.51 19.61 -11.96
N LYS A 218 -11.96 20.77 -12.38
CA LYS A 218 -12.67 21.73 -13.27
C LYS A 218 -12.26 21.61 -14.74
N LYS A 219 -11.26 20.78 -15.07
CA LYS A 219 -10.72 20.66 -16.42
C LYS A 219 -11.40 19.52 -17.15
N VAL A 220 -11.87 19.78 -18.37
CA VAL A 220 -12.45 18.78 -19.27
C VAL A 220 -11.49 18.57 -20.43
N ASN A 221 -11.20 17.31 -20.74
CA ASN A 221 -10.45 16.92 -21.93
C ASN A 221 -11.37 16.09 -22.83
N SER A 222 -11.64 16.61 -24.02
CA SER A 222 -12.55 15.99 -25.00
C SER A 222 -11.75 15.42 -26.17
N PHE A 223 -12.02 14.18 -26.55
CA PHE A 223 -11.36 13.51 -27.67
C PHE A 223 -12.23 12.41 -28.26
N GLU A 224 -11.92 12.00 -29.49
CA GLU A 224 -12.59 10.89 -30.17
C GLU A 224 -12.01 9.54 -29.71
N LEU A 225 -12.90 8.58 -29.46
CA LEU A 225 -12.56 7.19 -29.15
C LEU A 225 -12.40 6.37 -30.44
N ALA A 226 -11.42 5.47 -30.45
CA ALA A 226 -11.15 4.59 -31.60
C ALA A 226 -12.33 3.65 -31.89
N ASN A 227 -12.90 3.04 -30.86
CA ASN A 227 -14.14 2.29 -30.98
C ASN A 227 -15.33 3.25 -30.81
N THR A 228 -16.14 3.35 -31.88
CA THR A 228 -17.27 4.27 -31.97
C THR A 228 -18.57 3.69 -31.41
N GLU A 229 -18.62 2.46 -30.95
CA GLU A 229 -19.83 1.88 -30.32
C GLU A 229 -20.17 2.63 -29.03
N ASP A 230 -21.43 3.05 -28.89
CA ASP A 230 -21.91 3.81 -27.73
C ASP A 230 -22.49 2.88 -26.67
N ASP A 231 -21.62 2.08 -26.05
CA ASP A 231 -21.98 1.09 -25.03
C ASP A 231 -21.15 1.23 -23.74
N ILE A 232 -20.48 2.37 -23.59
CA ILE A 232 -19.68 2.70 -22.40
C ILE A 232 -20.59 2.92 -21.19
N ASP A 233 -20.18 2.37 -20.06
CA ASP A 233 -20.78 2.64 -18.77
C ASP A 233 -20.12 3.87 -18.13
N ASN A 234 -20.71 5.04 -18.34
CA ASN A 234 -20.18 6.31 -17.83
C ASN A 234 -20.19 6.40 -16.29
N ASP A 235 -20.99 5.57 -15.62
CA ASP A 235 -21.06 5.55 -14.15
C ASP A 235 -19.96 4.66 -13.54
N ASN A 236 -19.41 3.73 -14.32
CA ASN A 236 -18.38 2.80 -13.90
C ASN A 236 -17.09 2.98 -14.72
N ILE A 237 -16.20 3.84 -14.24
CA ILE A 237 -14.87 4.02 -14.81
C ILE A 237 -13.85 3.07 -14.16
N GLY A 238 -12.95 2.53 -14.97
CA GLY A 238 -11.95 1.55 -14.53
C GLY A 238 -10.67 2.21 -14.03
N PHE A 239 -10.24 1.82 -12.82
CA PHE A 239 -8.91 2.10 -12.26
C PHE A 239 -8.33 0.83 -11.64
N GLY A 240 -7.05 0.87 -11.25
CA GLY A 240 -6.41 -0.21 -10.49
C GLY A 240 -5.72 -1.29 -11.33
N ASN A 241 -6.02 -1.40 -12.62
CA ASN A 241 -5.35 -2.36 -13.50
C ASN A 241 -3.91 -1.95 -13.82
N MET A 242 -3.62 -0.65 -13.91
CA MET A 242 -2.25 -0.16 -13.98
C MET A 242 -2.06 0.98 -13.00
N VAL A 243 -1.15 0.78 -12.06
CA VAL A 243 -0.84 1.70 -10.97
C VAL A 243 0.67 1.77 -10.88
N GLY A 244 1.22 2.97 -10.92
CA GLY A 244 2.65 3.19 -10.81
C GLY A 244 2.96 4.36 -9.89
N PHE A 245 4.04 4.23 -9.13
CA PHE A 245 4.56 5.25 -8.25
C PHE A 245 6.03 5.56 -8.59
N GLU A 246 6.42 6.81 -8.44
CA GLU A 246 7.77 7.27 -8.68
C GLU A 246 8.18 8.27 -7.61
N PHE A 247 9.39 8.12 -7.09
CA PHE A 247 9.97 9.14 -6.25
C PHE A 247 10.69 10.18 -7.12
N LYS A 248 10.37 11.46 -6.92
CA LYS A 248 10.99 12.56 -7.66
C LYS A 248 11.05 13.80 -6.79
N ASP A 249 12.25 14.35 -6.62
CA ASP A 249 12.47 15.59 -5.87
C ASP A 249 11.85 15.56 -4.45
N LYS A 250 11.96 14.43 -3.74
CA LYS A 250 11.32 14.15 -2.43
C LYS A 250 9.79 14.13 -2.43
N LYS A 251 9.18 14.03 -3.60
CA LYS A 251 7.74 13.82 -3.76
C LYS A 251 7.47 12.41 -4.27
N ILE A 252 6.24 11.96 -4.03
CA ILE A 252 5.71 10.74 -4.60
C ILE A 252 4.76 11.13 -5.73
N LEU A 253 5.10 10.74 -6.95
CA LEU A 253 4.24 10.87 -8.12
C LEU A 253 3.51 9.55 -8.34
N ALA A 254 2.23 9.64 -8.71
CA ALA A 254 1.40 8.48 -9.02
C ALA A 254 0.80 8.57 -10.42
N ARG A 255 0.67 7.42 -11.06
CA ARG A 255 0.06 7.23 -12.38
C ARG A 255 -0.95 6.11 -12.31
N PHE A 256 -2.16 6.41 -12.78
CA PHE A 256 -3.27 5.46 -12.78
C PHE A 256 -3.86 5.34 -14.18
N ALA A 257 -3.95 4.13 -14.70
CA ALA A 257 -4.64 3.91 -15.95
C ALA A 257 -6.14 4.19 -15.82
N LEU A 258 -6.69 4.97 -16.75
CA LEU A 258 -8.13 5.21 -16.89
C LEU A 258 -8.71 4.29 -17.96
N GLY A 259 -9.60 3.41 -17.54
CA GLY A 259 -10.37 2.52 -18.39
C GLY A 259 -11.80 3.01 -18.61
N ALA A 260 -12.26 3.06 -19.86
CA ALA A 260 -13.69 3.13 -20.16
C ALA A 260 -14.26 1.72 -20.18
N ILE A 261 -15.18 1.42 -19.25
CA ILE A 261 -15.83 0.11 -19.18
C ILE A 261 -16.94 0.05 -20.23
N ARG A 262 -17.00 -1.04 -20.97
CA ARG A 262 -18.06 -1.30 -21.94
C ARG A 262 -19.00 -2.38 -21.46
N LYS A 263 -20.27 -2.25 -21.83
CA LYS A 263 -21.31 -3.23 -21.48
C LYS A 263 -21.20 -4.51 -22.31
N SER A 264 -20.61 -4.44 -23.50
CA SER A 264 -20.52 -5.57 -24.43
C SER A 264 -19.33 -6.51 -24.20
N TYR A 265 -18.25 -6.09 -23.54
CA TYR A 265 -17.10 -6.95 -23.23
C TYR A 265 -16.39 -6.59 -21.92
N ALA A 266 -15.74 -7.59 -21.33
CA ALA A 266 -15.24 -7.53 -19.95
C ALA A 266 -13.96 -6.70 -19.74
N SER A 267 -13.23 -6.34 -20.80
CA SER A 267 -12.01 -5.55 -20.68
C SER A 267 -12.30 -4.06 -20.87
N PRO A 268 -11.76 -3.16 -20.03
CA PRO A 268 -11.84 -1.74 -20.30
C PRO A 268 -11.07 -1.34 -21.55
N ASP A 269 -11.55 -0.31 -22.24
CA ASP A 269 -10.75 0.45 -23.19
C ASP A 269 -9.82 1.38 -22.42
N PHE A 270 -8.52 1.22 -22.61
CA PHE A 270 -7.54 2.12 -22.00
C PHE A 270 -7.50 3.44 -22.77
N ILE A 271 -8.04 4.51 -22.18
CA ILE A 271 -8.23 5.81 -22.85
C ILE A 271 -7.20 6.86 -22.44
N GLY A 272 -6.41 6.61 -21.39
CA GLY A 272 -5.35 7.50 -20.93
C GLY A 272 -4.99 7.27 -19.47
N GLU A 273 -4.24 8.22 -18.90
CA GLU A 273 -3.71 8.11 -17.54
C GLU A 273 -4.11 9.33 -16.71
N ILE A 274 -4.35 9.10 -15.42
CA ILE A 274 -4.43 10.13 -14.40
C ILE A 274 -3.09 10.21 -13.70
N ASN A 275 -2.44 11.36 -13.79
CA ASN A 275 -1.23 11.69 -13.06
C ASN A 275 -1.59 12.47 -11.80
N SER A 276 -0.93 12.21 -10.69
CA SER A 276 -1.16 12.87 -9.40
C SER A 276 0.13 12.98 -8.61
N GLU A 277 0.18 13.92 -7.68
CA GLU A 277 1.09 13.86 -6.53
C GLU A 277 0.38 13.09 -5.39
N VAL A 278 1.13 12.33 -4.61
CA VAL A 278 0.65 11.67 -3.38
C VAL A 278 1.22 12.43 -2.20
N GLU A 279 0.34 12.96 -1.36
CA GLU A 279 0.68 13.49 -0.05
C GLU A 279 0.40 12.44 1.01
N PHE A 280 1.21 12.43 2.07
CA PHE A 280 1.02 11.61 3.24
C PHE A 280 1.01 12.51 4.46
N ASP A 281 -0.01 12.40 5.31
CA ASP A 281 -0.08 13.13 6.58
C ASP A 281 -0.70 12.21 7.63
N SER A 282 0.05 11.96 8.71
CA SER A 282 -0.47 11.28 9.90
C SER A 282 -1.20 9.95 9.61
N GLY A 283 -0.65 9.15 8.68
CA GLY A 283 -1.21 7.86 8.28
C GLY A 283 -2.25 7.91 7.17
N VAL A 284 -2.55 9.09 6.63
CA VAL A 284 -3.55 9.28 5.57
C VAL A 284 -2.85 9.69 4.27
N PHE A 285 -3.14 8.96 3.20
CA PHE A 285 -2.70 9.32 1.86
C PHE A 285 -3.73 10.20 1.15
N THR A 286 -3.29 11.19 0.38
CA THR A 286 -4.18 12.03 -0.43
C THR A 286 -3.62 12.26 -1.83
N LEU A 287 -4.46 12.10 -2.86
CA LEU A 287 -4.14 12.49 -4.22
C LEU A 287 -4.33 14.00 -4.43
N LYS A 288 -3.29 14.68 -4.91
CA LYS A 288 -3.29 16.11 -5.25
C LYS A 288 -2.87 16.36 -6.69
N ASN A 289 -3.26 17.52 -7.20
CA ASN A 289 -2.81 18.02 -8.50
C ASN A 289 -3.11 17.05 -9.66
N LEU A 290 -4.27 16.38 -9.60
CA LEU A 290 -4.67 15.40 -10.61
C LEU A 290 -4.73 16.04 -12.00
N SER A 291 -4.21 15.32 -12.98
CA SER A 291 -4.28 15.71 -14.39
C SER A 291 -4.47 14.49 -15.28
N PHE A 292 -5.24 14.67 -16.36
CA PHE A 292 -5.43 13.63 -17.36
C PHE A 292 -4.48 13.81 -18.54
N GLN A 293 -3.90 12.70 -18.99
CA GLN A 293 -3.14 12.59 -20.24
C GLN A 293 -3.78 11.52 -21.11
N LYS A 294 -4.29 11.91 -22.30
CA LYS A 294 -4.81 10.95 -23.29
C LYS A 294 -3.69 10.00 -23.70
N ASN A 295 -4.00 8.72 -23.83
CA ASN A 295 -3.08 7.80 -24.48
C ASN A 295 -2.88 8.25 -25.94
N SER A 296 -1.63 8.42 -26.36
CA SER A 296 -1.32 8.71 -27.75
C SER A 296 -1.68 7.48 -28.58
N ASP A 297 -2.53 7.67 -29.59
CA ASP A 297 -2.91 6.61 -30.53
C ASP A 297 -1.62 6.05 -31.15
N LYS A 298 -1.30 4.78 -30.87
CA LYS A 298 -0.25 4.04 -31.58
C LYS A 298 -0.83 3.37 -32.80
#